data_AF-A0A6A4BGA1-F1
#
_entry.id   AF-A0A6A4BGA1-F1
#
_cell.length_a   1.000
_cell.length_b   1.000
_cell.length_c   1.000
_cell.angle_alpha   90.00
_cell.angle_beta   90.00
_cell.angle_gamma   90.00
#
_symmetry.space_group_name_H-M   'P 1'
#
loop_
_entity.id
_entity.type
_entity.pdbx_description
1 polymer ?
#
loop_
_entity_poly.entity_id
_entity_poly.type
_entity_poly.pdbx_seq_one_letter_code
_entity_poly.pdbx_strand_id
1 'polypeptide(L)' 'MGSFKKEHPFEKRQAEAQRIRFKYSDRIPVICEKSDRSDIPDIDKKKDLVPADLTVGQFVYVIQSASN' A
#
# COMPACT_ATOMS: atom_id res chain seq x y z
N MET A 1 -7.87 10.78 -7.47
CA MET A 1 -6.47 10.81 -6.98
C MET A 1 -6.51 10.47 -5.50
N GLY A 2 -5.84 9.40 -5.07
CA GLY A 2 -5.87 8.95 -3.68
C GLY A 2 -5.36 9.99 -2.68
N SER A 3 -5.83 9.93 -1.43
CA SER A 3 -5.52 10.91 -0.37
C SER A 3 -4.02 11.03 -0.11
N PHE A 4 -3.31 9.89 -0.11
CA PHE A 4 -1.86 9.83 0.12
C PHE A 4 -1.07 10.66 -0.91
N LYS A 5 -1.48 10.67 -2.19
CA LYS A 5 -0.79 11.45 -3.23
C LYS A 5 -1.01 12.96 -3.08
N LYS A 6 -2.11 13.39 -2.45
CA LYS A 6 -2.42 14.80 -2.20
C LYS A 6 -1.67 15.32 -0.97
N GLU A 7 -1.58 14.50 0.06
CA GLU A 7 -0.94 14.85 1.35
C GLU A 7 0.59 14.80 1.28
N HIS A 8 1.15 13.96 0.40
CA HIS A 8 2.59 13.77 0.28
C HIS A 8 3.11 14.21 -1.10
N PRO A 9 4.04 15.20 -1.16
CA PRO A 9 4.73 15.59 -2.39
C PRO A 9 5.42 14.42 -3.08
N PHE A 10 5.57 14.51 -4.40
CA PHE A 10 6.13 13.43 -5.22
C PHE A 10 7.54 13.04 -4.79
N GLU A 11 8.38 14.04 -4.57
CA GLU A 11 9.80 13.89 -4.24
C GLU A 11 9.96 13.13 -2.91
N LYS A 12 9.12 13.46 -1.91
CA LYS A 12 9.11 12.75 -0.62
C LYS A 12 8.66 11.29 -0.77
N ARG A 13 7.60 11.04 -1.55
CA ARG A 13 7.11 9.66 -1.81
C ARG A 13 8.16 8.82 -2.56
N GLN A 14 8.82 9.41 -3.54
CA GLN A 14 9.85 8.74 -4.33
C GLN A 14 11.07 8.39 -3.47
N ALA A 15 11.58 9.35 -2.69
CA ALA A 15 12.73 9.14 -1.81
C ALA A 15 12.44 8.06 -0.75
N GLU A 16 11.24 8.07 -0.16
CA GLU A 16 10.82 7.05 0.82
C GLU A 16 10.76 5.65 0.17
N ALA A 17 10.10 5.52 -0.99
CA ALA A 17 9.98 4.25 -1.70
C ALA A 17 11.35 3.69 -2.11
N GLN A 18 12.26 4.55 -2.60
CA GLN A 18 13.63 4.15 -2.96
C GLN A 18 14.40 3.64 -1.73
N ARG A 19 14.35 4.37 -0.61
CA ARG A 19 15.02 3.97 0.63
C ARG A 19 14.50 2.62 1.15
N ILE A 20 13.19 2.41 1.10
CA ILE A 20 12.57 1.15 1.51
C ILE A 20 12.99 0.01 0.61
N ARG A 21 12.95 0.17 -0.71
CA ARG A 21 13.37 -0.87 -1.67
C ARG A 21 14.85 -1.21 -1.55
N PHE A 22 15.68 -0.24 -1.19
CA PHE A 22 17.10 -0.50 -0.90
C PHE A 22 17.28 -1.32 0.38
N LYS A 23 16.51 -1.01 1.43
CA LYS A 23 16.60 -1.68 2.74
C LYS A 23 15.96 -3.09 2.74
N TYR A 24 14.88 -3.28 1.97
CA TYR A 24 14.10 -4.51 1.90
C TYR A 24 13.94 -4.92 0.43
N SER A 25 14.99 -5.52 -0.14
CA SER A 25 15.09 -5.81 -1.57
C SER A 25 14.06 -6.83 -2.08
N ASP A 26 13.57 -7.68 -1.19
CA ASP A 26 12.55 -8.71 -1.42
C ASP A 26 11.12 -8.20 -1.20
N ARG A 27 10.95 -6.92 -0.85
CA ARG A 27 9.65 -6.33 -0.53
C ARG A 27 9.31 -5.12 -1.38
N ILE A 28 8.01 -4.97 -1.63
CA ILE A 28 7.43 -3.91 -2.44
C ILE A 28 6.60 -3.01 -1.50
N PRO A 29 6.93 -1.71 -1.37
CA PRO A 29 6.08 -0.78 -0.63
C PRO A 29 4.79 -0.51 -1.42
N VAL A 30 3.65 -0.87 -0.83
CA VAL A 30 2.32 -0.67 -1.41
C VAL A 30 1.53 0.30 -0.54
N ILE A 31 0.89 1.26 -1.19
CA ILE A 31 -0.12 2.12 -0.58
C ILE A 31 -1.48 1.64 -1.06
N CYS A 32 -2.33 1.18 -0.15
CA CYS A 32 -3.68 0.73 -0.44
C CYS A 32 -4.68 1.72 0.18
N GLU A 33 -5.63 2.20 -0.63
CA GLU A 33 -6.67 3.13 -0.21
C GLU A 33 -8.02 2.62 -0.71
N LYS A 34 -9.04 2.74 0.14
CA LYS A 34 -10.43 2.50 -0.28
C LYS A 34 -10.83 3.52 -1.34
N SER A 35 -11.58 3.08 -2.34
CA SER A 35 -12.21 3.98 -3.30
C SER A 35 -13.36 4.74 -2.64
N ASP A 36 -13.48 6.04 -2.90
CA ASP A 36 -14.53 6.92 -2.33
C ASP A 36 -15.97 6.44 -2.61
N ARG A 37 -16.16 5.59 -3.64
CA ARG A 37 -17.47 5.05 -4.04
C ARG A 37 -17.68 3.59 -3.63
N SER A 38 -16.89 3.09 -2.69
CA SER A 38 -16.94 1.69 -2.26
C SER A 38 -17.59 1.58 -0.89
N ASP A 39 -18.50 0.63 -0.77
CA ASP A 39 -19.23 0.31 0.46
C ASP A 39 -18.46 -0.68 1.36
N ILE A 40 -17.22 -1.02 1.00
CA ILE A 40 -16.38 -1.87 1.85
C ILE A 40 -15.94 -1.11 3.12
N PRO A 41 -15.62 -1.82 4.21
CA PRO A 41 -15.08 -1.18 5.41
C PRO A 41 -13.76 -0.48 5.13
N ASP A 42 -13.41 0.45 6.00
CA ASP A 42 -12.13 1.15 5.87
C ASP A 42 -10.96 0.21 6.19
N ILE A 43 -9.81 0.52 5.57
CA ILE A 43 -8.57 -0.21 5.80
C ILE A 43 -7.78 0.54 6.85
N ASP A 44 -7.54 -0.10 8.01
CA ASP A 44 -6.78 0.48 9.11
C ASP A 44 -5.32 0.79 8.72
N LYS A 45 -4.70 -0.13 7.97
CA LYS A 45 -3.30 -0.01 7.55
C LYS A 45 -3.19 0.24 6.05
N LYS A 46 -2.92 1.49 5.69
CA LYS A 46 -2.80 1.92 4.28
C LYS A 46 -1.42 1.69 3.66
N LYS A 47 -0.37 1.39 4.44
CA LYS A 47 1.01 1.19 3.95
C LYS A 47 1.52 -0.19 4.36
N ASP A 48 1.89 -1.02 3.38
CA ASP A 48 2.43 -2.36 3.62
C ASP A 48 3.70 -2.66 2.81
N LEU A 49 4.52 -3.58 3.34
CA LEU A 49 5.69 -4.14 2.67
C LEU A 49 5.37 -5.56 2.22
N VAL A 50 4.94 -5.66 0.97
CA VAL A 50 4.45 -6.89 0.36
C VAL A 50 5.62 -7.72 -0.17
N PRO A 51 5.72 -9.02 0.12
CA PRO A 51 6.72 -9.90 -0.50
C PRO A 51 6.61 -9.87 -2.03
N ALA A 52 7.75 -9.85 -2.74
CA ALA A 52 7.77 -9.74 -4.20
C ALA A 52 7.20 -10.97 -4.94
N ASP A 53 7.11 -12.11 -4.25
CA ASP A 53 6.53 -13.37 -4.72
C ASP A 53 5.02 -13.49 -4.43
N LEU A 54 4.45 -12.54 -3.67
CA LEU A 54 3.02 -12.55 -3.36
C LEU A 54 2.21 -12.17 -4.59
N THR A 55 1.30 -13.06 -5.00
CA THR A 55 0.38 -12.78 -6.11
C THR A 55 -0.65 -11.72 -5.72
N VAL A 56 -1.22 -11.06 -6.72
CA VAL A 56 -2.30 -10.08 -6.50
C VAL A 56 -3.49 -10.71 -5.76
N GLY A 57 -3.87 -11.95 -6.08
CA GLY A 57 -4.96 -12.65 -5.40
C GLY A 57 -4.69 -12.89 -3.92
N GLN A 58 -3.48 -13.33 -3.57
CA GLN A 58 -3.07 -13.49 -2.17
C GLN A 58 -3.04 -12.13 -1.45
N PHE A 59 -2.58 -11.07 -2.11
CA PHE A 59 -2.57 -9.73 -1.54
C PHE A 59 -3.99 -9.20 -1.26
N VAL A 60 -4.93 -9.40 -2.18
CA VAL A 60 -6.35 -9.06 -1.98
C VAL A 60 -6.93 -9.79 -0.76
N TYR A 61 -6.63 -11.08 -0.62
CA TYR A 61 -7.07 -11.86 0.54
C TYR A 61 -6.52 -11.30 1.86
N VAL A 62 -5.26 -10.89 1.90
CA VAL A 62 -4.63 -10.27 3.08
C VAL A 62 -5.30 -8.94 3.46
N ILE A 63 -5.63 -8.09 2.49
CA ILE A 63 -6.32 -6.82 2.77
C ILE A 63 -7.74 -7.06 3.28
N GLN A 64 -8.44 -8.03 2.69
CA GLN A 64 -9.81 -8.38 3.08
C GLN A 64 -9.87 -8.96 4.50
N SER A 65 -8.86 -9.74 4.92
CA SER A 65 -8.81 -10.35 6.26
C SER A 65 -8.36 -9.38 7.35
N ALA A 66 -7.64 -8.31 6.99
CA ALA A 66 -7.20 -7.26 7.92
C ALA A 66 -8.26 -6.18 8.18
N SER A 67 -9.34 -6.14 7.38
CA SER A 67 -10.46 -5.23 7.54
C SER A 67 -11.57 -5.95 8.32
N ASN A 68 -11.57 -5.80 9.65
CA ASN A 68 -12.59 -6.37 10.55
C ASN A 68 -13.31 -5.25 11.29
#